data_AF-A0A2H6ALP3-F1
#
_entry.id   AF-A0A2H6ALP3-F1
#
_cell.length_a   1.000
_cell.length_b   1.000
_cell.length_c   1.000
_cell.angle_alpha   90.00
_cell.angle_beta   90.00
_cell.angle_gamma   90.00
#
_symmetry.space_group_name_H-M   'P 1'
#
loop_
_entity.id
_entity.type
_entity.pdbx_description
1 polymer ?
#
loop_
_entity_poly.entity_id
_entity_poly.type
_entity_poly.pdbx_seq_one_letter_code
_entity_poly.pdbx_strand_id
1 'polypeptide(L)'
;MGCKSKSHLIFLVSVLLSFRAFASEGKFSAKVEPIWGLYIVRFDTPDGRIKVFLPKELNPGTKVSGIMELEPIGKDDIERERRKEKLNSYVVELGGNKLQVVDGNFKLSIPSELEAVAAYISLKDENKVEQIRVVIPLGKRVETNLVKGPLEQWMYKLPAVGYAGKLVEIEGPFDGDFETTRLKVGGREINWVVESTTRLFFRSPIDITGSTQLELREGDIVIKRRFSNLPVVKVRKGVEKGQGSKQEDSTLIESKSGVSTKPLPLNKGGYTVQIASFRKEDEALELAKSLRAKGIPAFVRQARIKGKGTWYRVRVGEFKTLEEARSYGQYLKEHERGFEFLFVTIND
;
A
#
# COMPACT_ATOMS: atom_id res chain seq x y z
N MET A 1 8.35 52.62 -28.02
CA MET A 1 8.24 51.19 -27.69
C MET A 1 7.88 51.04 -26.22
N GLY A 2 7.12 50.00 -25.82
CA GLY A 2 6.62 49.89 -24.45
C GLY A 2 6.01 48.54 -24.09
N CYS A 3 6.80 47.46 -24.19
CA CYS A 3 6.32 46.11 -23.85
C CYS A 3 6.37 45.90 -22.33
N LYS A 4 5.24 46.04 -21.63
CA LYS A 4 5.12 45.63 -20.22
C LYS A 4 4.84 44.13 -20.15
N SER A 5 5.82 43.36 -19.67
CA SER A 5 5.66 41.93 -19.38
C SER A 5 4.51 41.70 -18.38
N LYS A 6 3.56 40.82 -18.72
CA LYS A 6 2.54 40.32 -17.80
C LYS A 6 3.03 39.03 -17.13
N SER A 7 3.83 39.19 -16.08
CA SER A 7 4.23 38.09 -15.19
C SER A 7 3.00 37.34 -14.70
N HIS A 8 2.81 36.10 -15.16
CA HIS A 8 1.75 35.23 -14.66
C HIS A 8 2.13 34.73 -13.27
N LEU A 9 1.63 35.43 -12.25
CA LEU A 9 1.73 35.00 -10.86
C LEU A 9 0.82 33.78 -10.67
N ILE A 10 1.41 32.59 -10.78
CA ILE A 10 0.72 31.32 -10.52
C ILE A 10 0.35 31.27 -9.03
N PHE A 11 -0.89 31.66 -8.72
CA PHE A 11 -1.44 31.52 -7.38
C PHE A 11 -1.61 30.04 -7.08
N LEU A 12 -0.64 29.48 -6.36
CA LEU A 12 -0.64 28.09 -5.92
C LEU A 12 -1.59 27.97 -4.73
N VAL A 13 -2.89 27.98 -5.01
CA VAL A 13 -3.96 27.88 -4.01
C VAL A 13 -3.90 26.51 -3.36
N SER A 14 -3.22 26.44 -2.21
CA SER A 14 -3.19 25.26 -1.36
C SER A 14 -4.56 25.07 -0.71
N VAL A 15 -5.50 24.46 -1.45
CA VAL A 15 -6.81 24.10 -0.91
C VAL A 15 -6.61 22.98 0.09
N LEU A 16 -6.60 23.31 1.39
CA LEU A 16 -6.81 22.31 2.44
C LEU A 16 -8.24 21.78 2.32
N LEU A 17 -8.43 20.72 1.53
CA LEU A 17 -9.63 19.88 1.58
C LEU A 17 -9.71 19.24 2.97
N SER A 18 -10.32 19.97 3.91
CA SER A 18 -10.77 19.41 5.17
C SER A 18 -11.94 18.47 4.86
N PHE A 19 -11.77 17.19 5.20
CA PHE A 19 -12.76 16.13 4.96
C PHE A 19 -14.02 16.35 5.81
N ARG A 20 -14.88 17.28 5.38
CA ARG A 20 -16.21 17.53 5.96
C ARG A 20 -17.19 16.49 5.43
N ALA A 21 -17.31 15.38 6.13
CA ALA A 21 -18.50 14.53 6.01
C ALA A 21 -19.72 15.33 6.50
N PHE A 22 -20.69 15.54 5.61
CA PHE A 22 -22.06 15.87 6.02
C PHE A 22 -22.72 14.57 6.44
N ALA A 23 -23.02 14.44 7.73
CA ALA A 23 -23.69 13.27 8.30
C ALA A 23 -25.09 13.65 8.78
N SER A 24 -26.10 12.87 8.38
CA SER A 24 -27.39 12.85 9.05
C SER A 24 -27.23 12.18 10.43
N GLU A 25 -27.59 12.91 11.48
CA GLU A 25 -27.78 12.48 12.88
C GLU A 25 -27.12 11.15 13.31
N GLY A 26 -25.78 11.16 13.42
CA GLY A 26 -25.00 10.21 14.23
C GLY A 26 -24.97 8.73 13.81
N LYS A 27 -25.77 8.30 12.82
CA LYS A 27 -25.89 6.88 12.42
C LYS A 27 -24.97 6.46 11.27
N PHE A 28 -24.48 7.42 10.48
CA PHE A 28 -23.57 7.17 9.36
C PHE A 28 -22.28 7.98 9.53
N SER A 29 -21.15 7.36 9.22
CA SER A 29 -19.82 8.01 9.23
C SER A 29 -19.03 7.59 8.01
N ALA A 30 -18.31 8.53 7.39
CA ALA A 30 -17.53 8.27 6.18
C ALA A 30 -16.11 8.81 6.32
N LYS A 31 -15.13 8.03 5.87
CA LYS A 31 -13.69 8.35 5.92
C LYS A 31 -13.01 7.93 4.63
N VAL A 32 -11.92 8.62 4.29
CA VAL A 32 -11.06 8.31 3.15
C VAL A 32 -9.67 8.02 3.70
N GLU A 33 -9.27 6.75 3.68
CA GLU A 33 -7.99 6.28 4.25
C GLU A 33 -6.99 6.05 3.08
N PRO A 34 -6.01 6.95 2.85
CA PRO A 34 -5.06 6.82 1.75
C PRO A 34 -3.97 5.80 2.07
N ILE A 35 -3.92 4.70 1.31
CA ILE A 35 -2.93 3.63 1.48
C ILE A 35 -2.31 3.32 0.12
N TRP A 36 -0.99 3.52 -0.02
CA TRP A 36 -0.15 3.00 -1.11
C TRP A 36 -0.82 3.00 -2.50
N GLY A 37 -0.89 4.17 -3.15
CA GLY A 37 -1.55 4.35 -4.45
C GLY A 37 -3.08 4.20 -4.49
N LEU A 38 -3.72 3.70 -3.43
CA LEU A 38 -5.19 3.62 -3.26
C LEU A 38 -5.77 4.64 -2.27
N TYR A 39 -7.06 4.89 -2.41
CA TYR A 39 -7.95 5.36 -1.36
C TYR A 39 -8.88 4.21 -0.93
N ILE A 40 -8.95 3.94 0.37
CA ILE A 40 -10.05 3.13 0.94
C ILE A 40 -11.13 4.11 1.41
N VAL A 41 -12.26 4.14 0.71
CA VAL A 41 -13.43 4.89 1.17
C VAL A 41 -14.23 4.00 2.09
N ARG A 42 -14.36 4.42 3.34
CA ARG A 42 -14.98 3.66 4.41
C ARG A 42 -16.29 4.31 4.81
N PHE A 43 -17.40 3.60 4.67
CA PHE A 43 -18.69 3.98 5.23
C PHE A 43 -19.01 3.06 6.42
N ASP A 44 -19.13 3.63 7.62
CA ASP A 44 -19.68 2.96 8.78
C ASP A 44 -21.20 3.25 8.83
N THR A 45 -22.03 2.21 9.01
CA THR A 45 -23.50 2.25 8.97
C THR A 45 -24.09 1.54 10.21
N PRO A 46 -25.41 1.61 10.46
CA PRO A 46 -26.06 0.85 11.53
C PRO A 46 -25.98 -0.68 11.38
N ASP A 47 -25.64 -1.18 10.19
CA ASP A 47 -25.63 -2.60 9.84
C ASP A 47 -24.21 -3.16 9.64
N GLY A 48 -23.19 -2.29 9.67
CA GLY A 48 -21.80 -2.69 9.60
C GLY A 48 -20.95 -1.66 8.88
N ARG A 49 -20.04 -2.11 8.02
CA ARG A 49 -19.17 -1.24 7.24
C ARG A 49 -19.07 -1.68 5.79
N ILE A 50 -19.02 -0.70 4.91
CA ILE A 50 -18.73 -0.84 3.49
C ILE A 50 -17.35 -0.21 3.25
N LYS A 51 -16.45 -0.90 2.55
CA LYS A 51 -15.17 -0.33 2.10
C LYS A 51 -15.08 -0.41 0.59
N VAL A 52 -14.91 0.73 -0.07
CA VAL A 52 -14.70 0.83 -1.51
C VAL A 52 -13.22 1.14 -1.76
N PHE A 53 -12.54 0.28 -2.51
CA PHE A 53 -11.13 0.43 -2.83
C PHE A 53 -11.00 1.11 -4.21
N LEU A 54 -10.55 2.35 -4.21
CA LEU A 54 -10.36 3.19 -5.40
C LEU A 54 -8.87 3.42 -5.64
N PRO A 55 -8.37 3.47 -6.88
CA PRO A 55 -7.07 4.05 -7.18
C PRO A 55 -7.09 5.56 -6.84
N LYS A 56 -5.94 6.14 -6.49
CA LYS A 56 -5.82 7.60 -6.26
C LYS A 56 -5.91 8.41 -7.55
N GLU A 57 -5.56 7.80 -8.67
CA GLU A 57 -5.69 8.36 -10.02
C GLU A 57 -7.06 7.96 -10.58
N LEU A 58 -8.08 8.77 -10.24
CA LEU A 58 -9.42 8.74 -10.84
C LEU A 58 -9.49 9.85 -11.89
N ASN A 59 -9.31 9.53 -13.17
CA ASN A 59 -9.11 10.53 -14.21
C ASN A 59 -10.36 10.64 -15.08
N PRO A 60 -10.94 11.85 -15.30
CA PRO A 60 -12.12 12.03 -16.14
C PRO A 60 -11.95 11.41 -17.53
N GLY A 61 -12.88 10.53 -17.91
CA GLY A 61 -12.89 9.79 -19.17
C GLY A 61 -12.29 8.38 -19.14
N THR A 62 -11.74 7.90 -18.02
CA THR A 62 -11.21 6.53 -17.92
C THR A 62 -12.20 5.53 -17.32
N LYS A 63 -11.98 4.23 -17.58
CA LYS A 63 -12.52 3.16 -16.74
C LYS A 63 -11.72 3.03 -15.44
N VAL A 64 -12.35 2.44 -14.43
CA VAL A 64 -11.74 1.93 -13.19
C VAL A 64 -12.49 0.66 -12.79
N SER A 65 -11.74 -0.35 -12.34
CA SER A 65 -12.28 -1.55 -11.68
C SER A 65 -11.71 -1.67 -10.27
N GLY A 66 -12.52 -2.14 -9.32
CA GLY A 66 -12.11 -2.20 -7.91
C GLY A 66 -12.96 -3.15 -7.07
N ILE A 67 -12.74 -3.13 -5.76
CA ILE A 67 -13.42 -4.02 -4.80
C ILE A 67 -14.28 -3.20 -3.83
N MET A 68 -15.43 -3.75 -3.48
CA MET A 68 -16.29 -3.32 -2.38
C MET A 68 -16.38 -4.44 -1.33
N GLU A 69 -15.64 -4.31 -0.21
CA GLU A 69 -15.75 -5.22 0.94
C GLU A 69 -16.96 -4.85 1.81
N LEU A 70 -17.70 -5.85 2.29
CA LEU A 70 -18.75 -5.72 3.30
C LEU A 70 -18.30 -6.37 4.61
N GLU A 71 -18.30 -5.60 5.70
CA GLU A 71 -18.06 -6.06 7.07
C GLU A 71 -19.36 -5.92 7.89
N PRO A 72 -20.29 -6.89 7.83
CA PRO A 72 -21.51 -6.88 8.64
C PRO A 72 -21.19 -7.03 10.13
N ILE A 73 -21.92 -6.31 10.99
CA ILE A 73 -21.90 -6.59 12.43
C ILE A 73 -22.89 -7.71 12.78
N GLY A 74 -22.66 -8.38 13.91
CA GLY A 74 -23.53 -9.41 14.46
C GLY A 74 -22.74 -10.33 15.41
N LYS A 75 -23.42 -10.89 16.40
CA LYS A 75 -22.84 -11.77 17.43
C LYS A 75 -22.64 -13.19 16.90
N ASP A 76 -23.51 -13.62 15.99
CA ASP A 76 -23.53 -14.91 15.33
C ASP A 76 -23.63 -14.76 13.80
N ASP A 77 -23.63 -15.88 13.08
CA ASP A 77 -23.70 -15.91 11.61
C ASP A 77 -25.08 -15.51 11.06
N ILE A 78 -26.17 -15.73 11.81
CA ILE A 78 -27.54 -15.41 11.39
C ILE A 78 -27.77 -13.90 11.46
N GLU A 79 -27.33 -13.25 12.55
CA GLU A 79 -27.27 -11.79 12.62
C GLU A 79 -26.40 -11.23 11.49
N ARG A 80 -25.19 -11.76 11.27
CA ARG A 80 -24.26 -11.24 10.26
C ARG A 80 -24.77 -11.37 8.82
N GLU A 81 -25.37 -12.48 8.43
CA GLU A 81 -25.91 -12.63 7.07
C GLU A 81 -27.13 -11.70 6.85
N ARG A 82 -28.05 -11.58 7.82
CA ARG A 82 -29.16 -10.60 7.72
C ARG A 82 -28.66 -9.15 7.63
N ARG A 83 -27.58 -8.81 8.34
CA ARG A 83 -26.94 -7.48 8.24
C ARG A 83 -26.21 -7.30 6.92
N LYS A 84 -25.65 -8.36 6.33
CA LYS A 84 -25.03 -8.37 5.00
C LYS A 84 -26.06 -8.19 3.87
N GLU A 85 -27.25 -8.79 3.98
CA GLU A 85 -28.39 -8.47 3.09
C GLU A 85 -28.71 -6.97 3.12
N LYS A 86 -28.77 -6.38 4.33
CA LYS A 86 -29.00 -4.95 4.51
C LYS A 86 -27.83 -4.09 4.00
N LEU A 87 -26.57 -4.52 4.17
CA LEU A 87 -25.42 -3.84 3.57
C LEU A 87 -25.46 -3.87 2.03
N ASN A 88 -25.96 -4.95 1.42
CA ASN A 88 -26.18 -5.05 -0.03
C ASN A 88 -27.32 -4.17 -0.56
N SER A 89 -28.24 -3.69 0.28
CA SER A 89 -29.35 -2.81 -0.16
C SER A 89 -28.95 -1.34 -0.31
N TYR A 90 -27.78 -0.93 0.20
CA TYR A 90 -27.26 0.41 -0.02
C TYR A 90 -26.69 0.56 -1.44
N VAL A 91 -26.80 1.78 -1.98
CA VAL A 91 -26.25 2.16 -3.28
C VAL A 91 -25.07 3.09 -3.07
N VAL A 92 -23.90 2.70 -3.58
CA VAL A 92 -22.73 3.59 -3.69
C VAL A 92 -22.73 4.27 -5.06
N GLU A 93 -22.57 5.58 -5.09
CA GLU A 93 -22.37 6.38 -6.30
C GLU A 93 -21.06 7.16 -6.22
N LEU A 94 -20.35 7.32 -7.35
CA LEU A 94 -19.20 8.21 -7.49
C LEU A 94 -19.42 9.12 -8.70
N GLY A 95 -19.37 10.44 -8.48
CA GLY A 95 -19.64 11.44 -9.53
C GLY A 95 -21.08 11.39 -10.09
N GLY A 96 -22.02 10.81 -9.34
CA GLY A 96 -23.40 10.54 -9.77
C GLY A 96 -23.60 9.18 -10.47
N ASN A 97 -22.52 8.48 -10.83
CA ASN A 97 -22.60 7.14 -11.42
C ASN A 97 -22.65 6.06 -10.33
N LYS A 98 -23.68 5.19 -10.36
CA LYS A 98 -23.77 4.02 -9.48
C LYS A 98 -22.63 3.04 -9.77
N LEU A 99 -21.95 2.57 -8.73
CA LEU A 99 -21.03 1.43 -8.82
C LEU A 99 -21.84 0.16 -9.13
N GLN A 100 -21.51 -0.49 -10.25
CA GLN A 100 -22.11 -1.76 -10.64
C GLN A 100 -21.31 -2.88 -9.98
N VAL A 101 -21.84 -3.47 -8.90
CA VAL A 101 -21.14 -4.47 -8.09
C VAL A 101 -21.64 -5.88 -8.38
N VAL A 102 -20.73 -6.81 -8.66
CA VAL A 102 -20.96 -8.25 -8.85
C VAL A 102 -19.87 -9.01 -8.09
N ASP A 103 -20.26 -9.95 -7.22
CA ASP A 103 -19.35 -10.75 -6.36
C ASP A 103 -18.32 -9.93 -5.57
N GLY A 104 -18.69 -8.70 -5.19
CA GLY A 104 -17.82 -7.76 -4.48
C GLY A 104 -16.86 -6.95 -5.37
N ASN A 105 -16.73 -7.28 -6.65
CA ASN A 105 -16.02 -6.45 -7.63
C ASN A 105 -16.95 -5.38 -8.19
N PHE A 106 -16.44 -4.18 -8.47
CA PHE A 106 -17.18 -3.14 -9.16
C PHE A 106 -16.48 -2.66 -10.42
N LYS A 107 -17.28 -2.22 -11.40
CA LYS A 107 -16.83 -1.44 -12.58
C LYS A 107 -17.40 -0.02 -12.53
N LEU A 108 -16.62 0.94 -13.01
CA LEU A 108 -17.01 2.35 -13.07
C LEU A 108 -16.34 3.06 -14.25
N SER A 109 -17.12 3.78 -15.06
CA SER A 109 -16.60 4.80 -15.98
C SER A 109 -16.63 6.15 -15.27
N ILE A 110 -15.49 6.84 -15.20
CA ILE A 110 -15.37 8.18 -14.64
C ILE A 110 -15.88 9.18 -15.70
N PRO A 111 -16.94 9.97 -15.45
CA PRO A 111 -17.49 10.87 -16.46
C PRO A 111 -16.44 11.87 -16.98
N SER A 112 -16.47 12.11 -18.29
CA SER A 112 -15.48 12.91 -19.04
C SER A 112 -15.66 14.41 -18.85
N GLU A 113 -16.88 14.79 -18.49
CA GLU A 113 -17.44 16.12 -18.24
C GLU A 113 -17.23 16.60 -16.80
N LEU A 114 -16.51 15.82 -15.97
CA LEU A 114 -16.07 16.26 -14.65
C LEU A 114 -14.95 17.30 -14.78
N GLU A 115 -15.33 18.56 -14.92
CA GLU A 115 -14.42 19.73 -14.89
C GLU A 115 -13.85 20.02 -13.48
N ALA A 116 -14.45 19.44 -12.44
CA ALA A 116 -14.03 19.61 -11.06
C ALA A 116 -12.73 18.85 -10.73
N VAL A 117 -11.91 19.41 -9.83
CA VAL A 117 -10.70 18.74 -9.31
C VAL A 117 -10.98 17.60 -8.31
N ALA A 118 -12.25 17.31 -8.06
CA ALA A 118 -12.70 16.28 -7.12
C ALA A 118 -14.14 15.82 -7.44
N ALA A 119 -14.45 14.57 -7.15
CA ALA A 119 -15.80 14.01 -7.19
C ALA A 119 -16.33 13.78 -5.77
N TYR A 120 -17.66 13.73 -5.63
CA TYR A 120 -18.27 13.11 -4.46
C TYR A 120 -18.38 11.60 -4.68
N ILE A 121 -18.09 10.82 -3.64
CA ILE A 121 -18.61 9.47 -3.47
C ILE A 121 -19.64 9.50 -2.34
N SER A 122 -20.81 8.92 -2.57
CA SER A 122 -21.91 8.92 -1.61
C SER A 122 -22.52 7.54 -1.40
N LEU A 123 -23.16 7.39 -0.24
CA LEU A 123 -23.92 6.22 0.14
C LEU A 123 -25.39 6.61 0.26
N LYS A 124 -26.23 5.93 -0.51
CA LYS A 124 -27.69 6.04 -0.49
C LYS A 124 -28.31 4.77 0.08
N ASP A 125 -29.43 4.89 0.77
CA ASP A 125 -30.22 3.75 1.24
C ASP A 125 -31.05 3.10 0.11
N GLU A 126 -31.84 2.07 0.45
CA GLU A 126 -32.76 1.39 -0.47
C GLU A 126 -33.83 2.31 -1.06
N ASN A 127 -34.16 3.42 -0.38
CA ASN A 127 -35.10 4.45 -0.83
C ASN A 127 -34.41 5.49 -1.74
N LYS A 128 -33.11 5.30 -2.01
CA LYS A 128 -32.22 6.19 -2.80
C LYS A 128 -31.95 7.54 -2.13
N VAL A 129 -32.17 7.66 -0.82
CA VAL A 129 -31.87 8.87 -0.04
C VAL A 129 -30.38 8.88 0.31
N GLU A 130 -29.67 9.97 0.00
CA GLU A 130 -28.27 10.15 0.36
C GLU A 130 -28.11 10.31 1.87
N GLN A 131 -27.50 9.31 2.51
CA GLN A 131 -27.28 9.28 3.95
C GLN A 131 -25.97 9.97 4.33
N ILE A 132 -24.94 9.86 3.48
CA ILE A 132 -23.64 10.49 3.68
C ILE A 132 -22.84 10.57 2.37
N ARG A 133 -22.00 11.59 2.23
CA ARG A 133 -21.00 11.70 1.16
C ARG A 133 -19.66 12.24 1.61
N VAL A 134 -18.59 11.89 0.89
CA VAL A 134 -17.24 12.44 1.05
C VAL A 134 -16.63 12.80 -0.29
N VAL A 135 -15.61 13.66 -0.27
CA VAL A 135 -14.90 14.14 -1.46
C VAL A 135 -13.69 13.26 -1.73
N ILE A 136 -13.54 12.82 -2.98
CA ILE A 136 -12.36 12.11 -3.50
C ILE A 136 -11.69 13.00 -4.55
N PRO A 137 -10.39 13.34 -4.42
CA PRO A 137 -9.66 14.06 -5.46
C PRO A 137 -9.68 13.32 -6.79
N LEU A 138 -9.78 14.06 -7.90
CA LEU A 138 -9.64 13.51 -9.25
C LEU A 138 -8.23 13.77 -9.77
N GLY A 139 -7.76 12.86 -10.62
CA GLY A 139 -6.59 13.08 -11.46
C GLY A 139 -6.88 14.11 -12.56
N LYS A 140 -5.81 14.56 -13.24
CA LYS A 140 -5.98 15.38 -14.45
C LYS A 140 -6.75 14.57 -15.51
N ARG A 141 -7.65 15.22 -16.26
CA ARG A 141 -8.28 14.62 -17.44
C ARG A 141 -7.20 14.03 -18.35
N VAL A 142 -7.36 12.77 -18.73
CA VAL A 142 -6.45 12.05 -19.63
C VAL A 142 -7.12 11.97 -20.99
N GLU A 143 -6.44 12.48 -22.02
CA GLU A 143 -6.79 12.12 -23.39
C GLU A 143 -6.38 10.66 -23.60
N THR A 144 -7.33 9.79 -23.89
CA THR A 144 -7.14 8.33 -23.93
C THR A 144 -6.21 7.83 -25.05
N ASN A 145 -5.74 8.75 -25.91
CA ASN A 145 -4.88 8.49 -27.08
C ASN A 145 -3.38 8.77 -26.82
N LEU A 146 -2.94 8.87 -25.55
CA LEU A 146 -1.55 9.21 -25.23
C LEU A 146 -0.53 8.10 -25.55
N VAL A 147 -0.91 6.82 -25.51
CA VAL A 147 -0.04 5.71 -25.94
C VAL A 147 -0.16 5.54 -27.46
N LYS A 148 0.73 6.22 -28.20
CA LYS A 148 0.79 6.15 -29.67
C LYS A 148 1.69 5.00 -30.14
N GLY A 149 1.22 3.77 -29.97
CA GLY A 149 1.92 2.55 -30.40
C GLY A 149 1.21 1.28 -29.93
N PRO A 150 1.70 0.09 -30.33
CA PRO A 150 1.30 -1.15 -29.67
C PRO A 150 1.72 -1.13 -28.20
N LEU A 151 0.99 -1.85 -27.34
CA LEU A 151 1.42 -2.08 -25.96
C LEU A 151 2.55 -3.13 -25.95
N GLU A 152 3.58 -2.90 -25.13
CA GLU A 152 4.78 -3.76 -25.07
C GLU A 152 5.09 -4.23 -23.65
N GLN A 153 5.66 -5.44 -23.52
CA GLN A 153 5.86 -6.11 -22.23
C GLN A 153 6.71 -5.31 -21.22
N TRP A 154 7.69 -4.53 -21.69
CA TRP A 154 8.56 -3.75 -20.81
C TRP A 154 7.85 -2.57 -20.14
N MET A 155 6.67 -2.17 -20.63
CA MET A 155 5.90 -1.05 -20.09
C MET A 155 5.29 -1.36 -18.71
N TYR A 156 5.18 -2.63 -18.32
CA TYR A 156 4.60 -3.07 -17.06
C TYR A 156 5.69 -3.42 -16.04
N LYS A 157 5.77 -2.64 -14.96
CA LYS A 157 6.82 -2.72 -13.94
C LYS A 157 6.46 -3.75 -12.87
N LEU A 158 6.44 -5.04 -13.23
CA LEU A 158 6.22 -6.13 -12.28
C LEU A 158 7.29 -6.08 -11.16
N PRO A 159 6.90 -6.02 -9.86
CA PRO A 159 7.83 -5.94 -8.75
C PRO A 159 8.55 -7.28 -8.51
N ALA A 160 9.78 -7.20 -7.98
CA ALA A 160 10.59 -8.38 -7.64
C ALA A 160 10.31 -8.94 -6.23
N VAL A 161 9.70 -8.15 -5.35
CA VAL A 161 9.48 -8.46 -3.93
C VAL A 161 8.11 -7.97 -3.52
N GLY A 162 7.45 -8.70 -2.63
CA GLY A 162 6.22 -8.29 -1.95
C GLY A 162 6.17 -8.84 -0.53
N TYR A 163 5.10 -8.54 0.19
CA TYR A 163 4.91 -8.98 1.57
C TYR A 163 3.54 -9.66 1.75
N ALA A 164 3.52 -10.82 2.41
CA ALA A 164 2.36 -11.67 2.56
C ALA A 164 1.18 -10.94 3.23
N GLY A 165 0.03 -10.85 2.53
CA GLY A 165 -1.16 -10.13 2.98
C GLY A 165 -1.12 -8.61 2.86
N LYS A 166 -0.04 -8.02 2.33
CA LYS A 166 0.07 -6.58 2.03
C LYS A 166 -0.37 -6.28 0.61
N LEU A 167 -0.67 -5.01 0.36
CA LEU A 167 -0.86 -4.49 -0.99
C LEU A 167 0.49 -4.49 -1.74
N VAL A 168 0.43 -4.71 -3.04
CA VAL A 168 1.55 -4.63 -3.99
C VAL A 168 1.03 -3.90 -5.23
N GLU A 169 1.88 -3.05 -5.81
CA GLU A 169 1.57 -2.18 -6.96
C GLU A 169 2.32 -2.67 -8.21
N ILE A 170 1.67 -2.58 -9.37
CA ILE A 170 2.24 -2.77 -10.71
C ILE A 170 1.88 -1.53 -11.51
N GLU A 171 2.87 -0.73 -11.89
CA GLU A 171 2.70 0.39 -12.81
C GLU A 171 2.74 -0.12 -14.26
N GLY A 172 1.85 0.36 -15.13
CA GLY A 172 1.80 -0.04 -16.54
C GLY A 172 0.61 0.53 -17.30
N PRO A 173 0.54 0.36 -18.63
CA PRO A 173 -0.62 0.76 -19.42
C PRO A 173 -1.72 -0.31 -19.31
N PHE A 174 -2.72 -0.04 -18.48
CA PHE A 174 -3.90 -0.89 -18.27
C PHE A 174 -5.13 -0.29 -18.97
N ASP A 175 -6.18 -1.09 -19.19
CA ASP A 175 -7.45 -0.56 -19.71
C ASP A 175 -8.49 -0.19 -18.62
N GLY A 176 -8.30 -0.66 -17.38
CA GLY A 176 -9.17 -0.41 -16.23
C GLY A 176 -10.31 -1.41 -16.06
N ASP A 177 -10.23 -2.59 -16.67
CA ASP A 177 -11.29 -3.61 -16.74
C ASP A 177 -10.79 -5.02 -16.36
N PHE A 178 -11.21 -5.51 -15.19
CA PHE A 178 -10.80 -6.85 -14.72
C PHE A 178 -11.19 -8.02 -15.64
N GLU A 179 -12.04 -7.84 -16.65
CA GLU A 179 -12.35 -8.91 -17.60
C GLU A 179 -11.19 -9.20 -18.56
N THR A 180 -10.37 -8.21 -18.93
CA THR A 180 -9.17 -8.38 -19.79
C THR A 180 -7.92 -8.77 -18.97
N THR A 181 -7.83 -8.31 -17.72
CA THR A 181 -6.68 -8.51 -16.82
C THR A 181 -6.73 -9.79 -16.01
N ARG A 182 -5.61 -10.52 -15.86
CA ARG A 182 -5.46 -11.63 -14.88
C ARG A 182 -4.10 -11.60 -14.20
N LEU A 183 -4.08 -11.84 -12.89
CA LEU A 183 -2.86 -11.92 -12.10
C LEU A 183 -2.74 -13.27 -11.39
N LYS A 184 -1.56 -13.90 -11.45
CA LYS A 184 -1.25 -15.11 -10.70
C LYS A 184 0.01 -14.94 -9.86
N VAL A 185 0.00 -15.51 -8.65
CA VAL A 185 1.17 -15.63 -7.77
C VAL A 185 1.39 -17.10 -7.48
N GLY A 186 2.56 -17.64 -7.82
CA GLY A 186 2.87 -19.07 -7.69
C GLY A 186 1.94 -19.98 -8.50
N GLY A 187 1.46 -19.49 -9.66
CA GLY A 187 0.52 -20.21 -10.52
C GLY A 187 -0.95 -20.12 -10.10
N ARG A 188 -1.28 -19.67 -8.88
CA ARG A 188 -2.66 -19.44 -8.45
C ARG A 188 -3.13 -18.04 -8.81
N GLU A 189 -4.32 -17.95 -9.39
CA GLU A 189 -5.00 -16.69 -9.72
C GLU A 189 -5.39 -15.88 -8.47
N ILE A 190 -5.32 -14.55 -8.57
CA ILE A 190 -5.53 -13.61 -7.47
C ILE A 190 -6.66 -12.65 -7.85
N ASN A 191 -7.88 -12.97 -7.41
CA ASN A 191 -9.10 -12.18 -7.68
C ASN A 191 -9.19 -10.89 -6.82
N TRP A 192 -8.09 -10.49 -6.16
CA TRP A 192 -8.04 -9.40 -5.19
C TRP A 192 -7.21 -8.23 -5.75
N VAL A 193 -7.78 -7.58 -6.77
CA VAL A 193 -7.15 -6.52 -7.56
C VAL A 193 -7.93 -5.19 -7.49
N VAL A 194 -7.26 -4.08 -7.84
CA VAL A 194 -7.84 -2.74 -8.09
C VAL A 194 -7.07 -2.11 -9.25
N GLU A 195 -7.73 -1.52 -10.22
CA GLU A 195 -7.11 -1.14 -11.49
C GLU A 195 -7.59 0.23 -12.00
N SER A 196 -6.63 1.10 -12.31
CA SER A 196 -6.78 2.27 -13.19
C SER A 196 -5.95 2.05 -14.45
N THR A 197 -6.14 2.87 -15.47
CA THR A 197 -5.39 2.81 -16.73
C THR A 197 -3.86 3.03 -16.61
N THR A 198 -3.35 3.27 -15.40
CA THR A 198 -1.92 3.48 -15.10
C THR A 198 -1.34 2.46 -14.12
N ARG A 199 -2.18 1.73 -13.36
CA ARG A 199 -1.75 0.82 -12.29
C ARG A 199 -2.77 -0.27 -11.99
N LEU A 200 -2.23 -1.46 -11.73
CA LEU A 200 -2.91 -2.52 -11.00
C LEU A 200 -2.32 -2.65 -9.60
N PHE A 201 -3.19 -2.75 -8.60
CA PHE A 201 -2.85 -3.08 -7.21
C PHE A 201 -3.41 -4.45 -6.88
N PHE A 202 -2.71 -5.24 -6.08
CA PHE A 202 -3.22 -6.52 -5.59
C PHE A 202 -2.84 -6.78 -4.13
N ARG A 203 -3.64 -7.57 -3.41
CA ARG A 203 -3.19 -8.15 -2.13
C ARG A 203 -2.33 -9.38 -2.41
N SER A 204 -1.05 -9.32 -2.06
CA SER A 204 -0.16 -10.48 -2.14
C SER A 204 -0.68 -11.58 -1.21
N PRO A 205 -0.73 -12.86 -1.64
CA PRO A 205 -1.27 -13.96 -0.84
C PRO A 205 -0.56 -14.12 0.52
N ILE A 206 -1.30 -14.57 1.53
CA ILE A 206 -0.78 -14.79 2.89
C ILE A 206 -0.06 -16.14 3.06
N ASP A 207 -0.36 -17.07 2.17
CA ASP A 207 -0.09 -18.51 2.25
C ASP A 207 0.97 -18.98 1.24
N ILE A 208 1.09 -18.30 0.09
CA ILE A 208 2.17 -18.52 -0.88
C ILE A 208 3.34 -17.61 -0.52
N THR A 209 4.40 -18.13 0.10
CA THR A 209 5.56 -17.34 0.56
C THR A 209 6.90 -17.90 0.08
N GLY A 210 7.96 -17.08 0.14
CA GLY A 210 9.29 -17.42 -0.38
C GLY A 210 9.50 -16.96 -1.83
N SER A 211 10.45 -17.57 -2.53
CA SER A 211 10.70 -17.25 -3.96
C SER A 211 9.69 -18.00 -4.82
N THR A 212 8.93 -17.24 -5.61
CA THR A 212 7.84 -17.71 -6.47
C THR A 212 7.85 -16.92 -7.79
N GLN A 213 6.77 -17.01 -8.56
CA GLN A 213 6.58 -16.26 -9.80
C GLN A 213 5.33 -15.37 -9.70
N LEU A 214 5.45 -14.14 -10.20
CA LEU A 214 4.33 -13.25 -10.53
C LEU A 214 4.09 -13.35 -12.04
N GLU A 215 2.86 -13.64 -12.44
CA GLU A 215 2.42 -13.70 -13.83
C GLU A 215 1.26 -12.73 -14.00
N LEU A 216 1.44 -11.73 -14.87
CA LEU A 216 0.40 -10.80 -15.31
C LEU A 216 -0.01 -11.19 -16.74
N ARG A 217 -1.31 -11.18 -17.01
CA ARG A 217 -1.89 -11.12 -18.35
C ARG A 217 -2.73 -9.84 -18.46
N GLU A 218 -2.51 -9.06 -19.50
CA GLU A 218 -3.25 -7.85 -19.85
C GLU A 218 -3.67 -7.97 -21.32
N GLY A 219 -4.93 -8.32 -21.59
CA GLY A 219 -5.33 -8.73 -22.94
C GLY A 219 -4.42 -9.86 -23.44
N ASP A 220 -3.77 -9.68 -24.59
CA ASP A 220 -2.85 -10.69 -25.15
C ASP A 220 -1.40 -10.59 -24.63
N ILE A 221 -1.08 -9.56 -23.85
CA ILE A 221 0.24 -9.42 -23.22
C ILE A 221 0.33 -10.36 -22.01
N VAL A 222 1.36 -11.22 -21.98
CA VAL A 222 1.66 -12.09 -20.83
C VAL A 222 3.10 -11.85 -20.39
N ILE A 223 3.28 -11.52 -19.10
CA ILE A 223 4.57 -11.13 -18.52
C ILE A 223 4.78 -11.93 -17.25
N LYS A 224 5.96 -12.53 -17.10
CA LYS A 224 6.31 -13.35 -15.93
C LYS A 224 7.61 -12.89 -15.30
N ARG A 225 7.62 -12.72 -13.96
CA ARG A 225 8.80 -12.30 -13.20
C ARG A 225 9.00 -13.19 -11.96
N ARG A 226 10.25 -13.45 -11.58
CA ARG A 226 10.55 -13.98 -10.23
C ARG A 226 10.09 -12.95 -9.19
N PHE A 227 9.31 -13.41 -8.22
CA PHE A 227 8.72 -12.61 -7.16
C PHE A 227 9.00 -13.27 -5.81
N SER A 228 9.59 -12.53 -4.88
CA SER A 228 9.85 -13.01 -3.51
C SER A 228 8.77 -12.46 -2.58
N ASN A 229 7.80 -13.30 -2.20
CA ASN A 229 6.74 -12.89 -1.27
C ASN A 229 7.17 -13.19 0.18
N LEU A 230 7.55 -12.15 0.91
CA LEU A 230 8.14 -12.25 2.24
C LEU A 230 7.05 -12.41 3.32
N PRO A 231 7.17 -13.38 4.25
CA PRO A 231 6.16 -13.60 5.28
C PRO A 231 6.12 -12.45 6.30
N VAL A 232 4.92 -11.96 6.62
CA VAL A 232 4.72 -10.90 7.62
C VAL A 232 4.52 -11.53 9.01
N VAL A 233 5.56 -11.52 9.82
CA VAL A 233 5.50 -12.01 11.21
C VAL A 233 4.66 -11.06 12.07
N LYS A 234 3.47 -11.49 12.49
CA LYS A 234 2.67 -10.80 13.51
C LYS A 234 3.34 -10.92 14.88
N VAL A 235 4.16 -9.93 15.25
CA VAL A 235 4.71 -9.81 16.60
C VAL A 235 3.55 -9.61 17.58
N ARG A 236 3.22 -10.66 18.36
CA ARG A 236 2.35 -10.52 19.53
C ARG A 236 3.09 -9.64 20.54
N LYS A 237 2.44 -8.59 21.07
CA LYS A 237 2.97 -7.84 22.23
C LYS A 237 2.94 -8.75 23.46
N GLY A 238 4.05 -9.43 23.72
CA GLY A 238 4.29 -10.08 25.01
C GLY A 238 4.42 -9.02 26.10
N VAL A 239 3.83 -9.28 27.26
CA VAL A 239 3.98 -8.43 28.45
C VAL A 239 5.40 -8.60 29.00
N GLU A 240 6.02 -7.49 29.39
CA GLU A 240 7.40 -7.49 29.91
C GLU A 240 7.50 -8.16 31.29
N LYS A 241 8.38 -9.15 31.40
CA LYS A 241 9.20 -9.42 32.59
C LYS A 241 10.61 -9.78 32.10
N GLY A 242 11.64 -9.21 32.74
CA GLY A 242 13.02 -9.23 32.23
C GLY A 242 14.02 -9.93 33.16
N GLN A 243 15.27 -9.44 33.11
CA GLN A 243 16.49 -9.93 33.79
C GLN A 243 17.19 -11.16 33.16
N GLY A 244 18.53 -11.20 33.34
CA GLY A 244 19.39 -12.36 33.04
C GLY A 244 20.35 -12.17 31.87
N SER A 245 21.67 -12.31 32.10
CA SER A 245 22.71 -12.22 31.05
C SER A 245 23.89 -13.16 31.30
N LYS A 246 24.38 -13.84 30.25
CA LYS A 246 25.80 -14.02 29.84
C LYS A 246 26.00 -15.13 28.77
N GLN A 247 27.19 -15.08 28.16
CA GLN A 247 27.86 -15.99 27.22
C GLN A 247 28.33 -17.29 27.93
N GLU A 248 28.73 -18.44 27.33
CA GLU A 248 28.93 -18.96 25.94
C GLU A 248 28.83 -20.54 26.03
N ASP A 249 29.11 -21.49 25.11
CA ASP A 249 29.66 -21.64 23.74
C ASP A 249 29.18 -23.02 23.12
N SER A 250 29.76 -23.45 21.98
CA SER A 250 29.93 -24.77 21.29
C SER A 250 29.37 -26.09 21.90
N THR A 251 29.05 -27.17 21.14
CA THR A 251 29.48 -27.68 19.80
C THR A 251 28.31 -28.22 18.93
N LEU A 252 28.58 -28.92 17.80
CA LEU A 252 27.66 -29.34 16.71
C LEU A 252 27.17 -30.80 16.79
N ILE A 253 25.89 -31.07 16.46
CA ILE A 253 25.35 -32.33 15.86
C ILE A 253 24.19 -31.98 14.87
N GLU A 254 23.92 -32.83 13.87
CA GLU A 254 23.10 -32.54 12.69
C GLU A 254 21.82 -33.41 12.51
N SER A 255 20.73 -32.77 12.02
CA SER A 255 19.51 -33.35 11.40
C SER A 255 18.56 -34.27 12.22
N LYS A 256 17.30 -33.82 12.41
CA LYS A 256 16.09 -34.28 11.67
C LYS A 256 14.78 -33.64 12.19
N SER A 257 13.74 -33.75 11.36
CA SER A 257 12.31 -33.41 11.55
C SER A 257 11.85 -32.86 12.91
N GLY A 258 11.30 -31.64 12.93
CA GLY A 258 10.59 -31.07 14.09
C GLY A 258 10.02 -29.67 13.83
N VAL A 259 8.89 -29.35 14.45
CA VAL A 259 8.28 -28.00 14.41
C VAL A 259 9.19 -27.00 15.12
N SER A 260 9.62 -25.93 14.44
CA SER A 260 10.50 -24.92 15.02
C SER A 260 9.96 -23.51 14.83
N THR A 261 9.35 -22.96 15.88
CA THR A 261 8.84 -21.58 15.93
C THR A 261 9.98 -20.60 16.25
N LYS A 262 10.78 -20.24 15.24
CA LYS A 262 11.85 -19.24 15.37
C LYS A 262 11.65 -18.09 14.36
N PRO A 263 11.90 -16.82 14.72
CA PRO A 263 11.90 -15.72 13.76
C PRO A 263 12.85 -15.98 12.59
N LEU A 264 12.62 -15.30 11.45
CA LEU A 264 13.57 -15.25 10.36
C LEU A 264 14.97 -14.96 10.92
N PRO A 265 15.99 -15.79 10.63
CA PRO A 265 17.30 -15.60 11.22
C PRO A 265 17.87 -14.25 10.81
N LEU A 266 18.47 -13.57 11.80
CA LEU A 266 19.48 -12.55 11.61
C LEU A 266 20.75 -13.22 11.03
N ASN A 267 20.61 -13.78 9.81
CA ASN A 267 21.73 -14.23 9.01
C ASN A 267 22.62 -13.00 8.81
N LYS A 268 23.92 -13.13 9.09
CA LYS A 268 24.92 -12.07 8.86
C LYS A 268 24.96 -11.69 7.38
N GLY A 269 24.03 -10.85 6.98
CA GLY A 269 23.90 -10.33 5.63
C GLY A 269 25.01 -9.32 5.42
N GLY A 270 25.75 -9.44 4.31
CA GLY A 270 26.89 -8.57 4.02
C GLY A 270 26.53 -7.09 3.91
N TYR A 271 25.25 -6.73 3.82
CA TYR A 271 24.79 -5.36 3.54
C TYR A 271 23.69 -4.88 4.50
N THR A 272 23.64 -3.57 4.72
CA THR A 272 22.66 -2.89 5.58
C THR A 272 22.43 -1.46 5.08
N VAL A 273 21.25 -0.89 5.35
CA VAL A 273 20.94 0.51 5.02
C VAL A 273 21.32 1.39 6.21
N GLN A 274 22.30 2.26 6.05
CA GLN A 274 22.56 3.29 7.05
C GLN A 274 21.68 4.53 6.76
N ILE A 275 20.99 5.02 7.80
CA ILE A 275 20.06 6.15 7.73
C ILE A 275 20.64 7.41 8.39
N ALA A 276 21.37 7.26 9.51
CA ALA A 276 21.90 8.39 10.27
C ALA A 276 23.21 8.05 11.01
N SER A 277 23.87 9.06 11.57
CA SER A 277 24.98 8.93 12.52
C SER A 277 24.92 10.03 13.57
N PHE A 278 24.99 9.66 14.85
CA PHE A 278 24.90 10.60 15.97
C PHE A 278 26.20 10.67 16.79
N ARG A 279 26.29 11.72 17.62
CA ARG A 279 27.40 11.92 18.55
C ARG A 279 27.14 11.29 19.91
N LYS A 280 25.90 11.34 20.39
CA LYS A 280 25.46 10.63 21.60
C LYS A 280 24.84 9.29 21.22
N GLU A 281 24.89 8.33 22.13
CA GLU A 281 24.27 7.02 21.92
C GLU A 281 22.75 7.11 22.04
N ASP A 282 22.25 7.87 23.02
CA ASP A 282 20.82 8.07 23.28
C ASP A 282 20.05 8.62 22.06
N GLU A 283 20.66 9.54 21.32
CA GLU A 283 20.10 10.11 20.08
C GLU A 283 19.92 9.04 19.00
N ALA A 284 20.89 8.13 18.86
CA ALA A 284 20.81 7.00 17.94
C ALA A 284 19.81 5.93 18.43
N LEU A 285 19.77 5.67 19.74
CA LEU A 285 18.86 4.71 20.37
C LEU A 285 17.40 5.14 20.25
N GLU A 286 17.07 6.42 20.48
CA GLU A 286 15.71 6.96 20.31
C GLU A 286 15.28 6.98 18.84
N LEU A 287 16.16 7.31 17.88
CA LEU A 287 15.82 7.13 16.46
C LEU A 287 15.56 5.65 16.15
N ALA A 288 16.45 4.73 16.54
CA ALA A 288 16.26 3.30 16.30
C ALA A 288 15.02 2.73 17.02
N LYS A 289 14.63 3.28 18.17
CA LYS A 289 13.41 2.94 18.92
C LYS A 289 12.15 3.46 18.22
N SER A 290 12.15 4.70 17.73
CA SER A 290 11.03 5.25 16.95
C SER A 290 10.82 4.51 15.61
N LEU A 291 11.90 4.12 14.93
CA LEU A 291 11.86 3.25 13.75
C LEU A 291 11.27 1.87 14.07
N ARG A 292 11.75 1.21 15.14
CA ARG A 292 11.21 -0.08 15.59
C ARG A 292 9.73 0.01 16.00
N ALA A 293 9.29 1.13 16.57
CA ALA A 293 7.88 1.38 16.88
C ALA A 293 6.99 1.46 15.62
N LYS A 294 7.55 1.86 14.46
CA LYS A 294 6.89 1.79 13.15
C LYS A 294 7.00 0.41 12.47
N GLY A 295 7.67 -0.56 13.11
CA GLY A 295 7.95 -1.88 12.53
C GLY A 295 9.19 -1.93 11.63
N ILE A 296 10.00 -0.87 11.59
CA ILE A 296 11.24 -0.79 10.80
C ILE A 296 12.39 -1.41 11.62
N PRO A 297 13.12 -2.42 11.11
CA PRO A 297 14.10 -3.20 11.89
C PRO A 297 15.43 -2.45 12.08
N ALA A 298 15.39 -1.40 12.90
CA ALA A 298 16.51 -0.50 13.16
C ALA A 298 17.39 -0.93 14.33
N PHE A 299 18.70 -0.73 14.19
CA PHE A 299 19.72 -1.00 15.19
C PHE A 299 20.82 0.09 15.17
N VAL A 300 21.64 0.11 16.22
CA VAL A 300 22.76 1.06 16.37
C VAL A 300 24.07 0.30 16.28
N ARG A 301 25.07 0.85 15.58
CA ARG A 301 26.46 0.38 15.56
C ARG A 301 27.40 1.52 15.96
N GLN A 302 28.21 1.31 16.99
CA GLN A 302 29.29 2.23 17.36
C GLN A 302 30.42 2.14 16.31
N ALA A 303 30.95 3.29 15.88
CA ALA A 303 32.09 3.37 14.97
C ALA A 303 33.08 4.45 15.45
N ARG A 304 34.39 4.11 15.49
CA ARG A 304 35.46 5.06 15.86
C ARG A 304 36.14 5.59 14.60
N ILE A 305 35.93 6.87 14.30
CA ILE A 305 36.43 7.51 13.08
C ILE A 305 37.72 8.27 13.40
N LYS A 306 38.82 7.99 12.67
CA LYS A 306 40.13 8.66 12.84
C LYS A 306 39.97 10.18 12.71
N GLY A 307 40.52 10.93 13.65
CA GLY A 307 40.39 12.39 13.72
C GLY A 307 38.98 12.93 14.03
N LYS A 308 37.94 12.09 14.11
CA LYS A 308 36.55 12.51 14.38
C LYS A 308 35.93 11.86 15.62
N GLY A 309 36.59 10.89 16.26
CA GLY A 309 36.12 10.26 17.51
C GLY A 309 35.01 9.21 17.31
N THR A 310 34.29 8.90 18.38
CA THR A 310 33.17 7.94 18.35
C THR A 310 31.93 8.55 17.70
N TRP A 311 31.19 7.70 16.98
CA TRP A 311 29.89 7.96 16.37
C TRP A 311 28.98 6.74 16.51
N TYR A 312 27.67 6.97 16.54
CA TYR A 312 26.65 5.92 16.65
C TYR A 312 25.82 5.91 15.36
N ARG A 313 26.10 4.94 14.49
CA ARG A 313 25.43 4.75 13.18
C ARG A 313 24.06 4.11 13.40
N VAL A 314 22.99 4.73 12.93
CA VAL A 314 21.65 4.09 12.88
C VAL A 314 21.51 3.37 11.54
N ARG A 315 21.35 2.06 11.62
CA ARG A 315 21.23 1.12 10.51
C ARG A 315 19.88 0.42 10.54
N VAL A 316 19.42 -0.07 9.39
CA VAL A 316 18.16 -0.79 9.26
C VAL A 316 18.34 -1.99 8.34
N GLY A 317 17.87 -3.14 8.83
CA GLY A 317 17.88 -4.42 8.13
C GLY A 317 19.27 -5.01 7.95
N GLU A 318 19.31 -6.33 7.79
CA GLU A 318 20.49 -7.09 7.37
C GLU A 318 20.12 -7.85 6.09
N PHE A 319 20.89 -7.65 5.03
CA PHE A 319 20.56 -8.10 3.68
C PHE A 319 21.71 -8.92 3.11
N LYS A 320 21.39 -10.00 2.39
CA LYS A 320 22.39 -10.90 1.80
C LYS A 320 23.04 -10.25 0.57
N THR A 321 22.32 -9.40 -0.14
CA THR A 321 22.83 -8.72 -1.34
C THR A 321 22.77 -7.20 -1.23
N LEU A 322 23.66 -6.54 -1.99
CA LEU A 322 23.67 -5.10 -2.19
C LEU A 322 22.33 -4.59 -2.75
N GLU A 323 21.66 -5.39 -3.58
CA GLU A 323 20.44 -4.99 -4.29
C GLU A 323 19.18 -5.11 -3.42
N GLU A 324 19.10 -6.11 -2.54
CA GLU A 324 18.09 -6.17 -1.46
C GLU A 324 18.17 -4.91 -0.58
N ALA A 325 19.37 -4.53 -0.15
CA ALA A 325 19.59 -3.34 0.66
C ALA A 325 19.29 -2.04 -0.10
N ARG A 326 19.63 -1.95 -1.39
CA ARG A 326 19.28 -0.79 -2.24
C ARG A 326 17.78 -0.63 -2.38
N SER A 327 17.09 -1.71 -2.72
CA SER A 327 15.62 -1.74 -2.85
C SER A 327 14.94 -1.30 -1.55
N TYR A 328 15.44 -1.78 -0.41
CA TYR A 328 14.91 -1.41 0.90
C TYR A 328 15.24 0.04 1.29
N GLY A 329 16.42 0.53 0.94
CA GLY A 329 16.80 1.94 1.13
C GLY A 329 15.95 2.89 0.29
N GLN A 330 15.69 2.54 -0.98
CA GLN A 330 14.79 3.32 -1.84
C GLN A 330 13.36 3.34 -1.28
N TYR A 331 12.83 2.18 -0.89
CA TYR A 331 11.53 2.09 -0.21
C TYR A 331 11.44 3.04 1.00
N LEU A 332 12.47 3.08 1.85
CA LEU A 332 12.53 4.02 2.99
C LEU A 332 12.55 5.50 2.58
N LYS A 333 13.24 5.86 1.48
CA LYS A 333 13.23 7.24 0.94
C LYS A 333 11.85 7.69 0.48
N GLU A 334 11.08 6.77 -0.09
CA GLU A 334 9.77 7.04 -0.68
C GLU A 334 8.64 7.05 0.37
N HIS A 335 8.78 6.26 1.44
CA HIS A 335 7.70 6.01 2.40
C HIS A 335 7.87 6.72 3.76
N GLU A 336 9.06 7.25 4.09
CA GLU A 336 9.35 7.90 5.37
C GLU A 336 9.95 9.30 5.21
N ARG A 337 9.39 10.28 5.93
CA ARG A 337 9.87 11.67 5.90
C ARG A 337 11.15 11.82 6.71
N GLY A 338 12.17 12.45 6.11
CA GLY A 338 13.41 12.83 6.79
C GLY A 338 14.65 11.99 6.45
N PHE A 339 14.58 11.07 5.48
CA PHE A 339 15.69 10.17 5.12
C PHE A 339 16.34 10.48 3.76
N GLU A 340 16.59 11.77 3.50
CA GLU A 340 17.23 12.26 2.27
C GLU A 340 18.60 11.60 2.00
N PHE A 341 19.37 11.34 3.07
CA PHE A 341 20.75 10.85 3.01
C PHE A 341 20.93 9.43 3.59
N LEU A 342 20.14 8.46 3.15
CA LEU A 342 20.45 7.04 3.38
C LEU A 342 21.37 6.45 2.30
N PHE A 343 22.19 5.48 2.70
CA PHE A 343 23.12 4.76 1.83
C PHE A 343 23.26 3.29 2.23
N VAL A 344 23.51 2.42 1.25
CA VAL A 344 23.85 1.02 1.53
C VAL A 344 25.33 0.91 1.89
N THR A 345 25.62 0.14 2.92
CA THR A 345 26.97 -0.12 3.41
C THR A 345 27.11 -1.59 3.79
N ILE A 346 28.34 -2.04 4.04
CA ILE A 346 28.58 -3.38 4.55
C ILE A 346 28.13 -3.44 6.03
N ASN A 347 27.57 -4.57 6.45
CA ASN A 347 27.21 -4.78 7.85
C ASN A 347 28.42 -5.26 8.66
N ASP A 348 29.35 -4.31 8.91
CA ASP A 348 30.47 -4.42 9.86
C ASP A 348 30.02 -4.24 11.33
#